data_AF-A0A4P2Q4P9-F1
#
_entry.id   AF-A0A4P2Q4P9-F1
#
_cell.length_a   1.000
_cell.length_b   1.000
_cell.length_c   1.000
_cell.angle_alpha   90.00
_cell.angle_beta   90.00
_cell.angle_gamma   90.00
#
_symmetry.space_group_name_H-M   'P 1'
#
loop_
_entity.id
_entity.type
_entity.pdbx_description
1 polymer ?
#
loop_
_entity_poly.entity_id
_entity_poly.type
_entity_poly.pdbx_seq_one_letter_code
_entity_poly.pdbx_strand_id
1 'polypeptide(L)'
;MARPRLARLEAPLRVAAALVGTLPVAVLSSVCLARVVPLSEGARGTLGFSLVVPLWVAAMCVAFLARNAARAWGVCAALTAALAAIVYGAPL
;
A
#
# COMPACT_ATOMS: atom_id res chain seq x y z
N MET A 1 -23.91 -20.97 12.19
CA MET A 1 -23.23 -21.83 11.19
C MET A 1 -22.88 -21.04 9.92
N ALA A 2 -21.90 -20.13 9.96
CA ALA A 2 -21.50 -19.27 8.81
C ALA A 2 -20.12 -19.60 8.20
N ARG A 3 -19.40 -20.56 8.79
CA ARG A 3 -18.00 -20.91 8.44
C ARG A 3 -17.72 -21.29 6.97
N PRO A 4 -18.58 -22.05 6.25
CA PRO A 4 -18.21 -22.50 4.90
C PRO A 4 -18.27 -21.40 3.83
N ARG A 5 -19.08 -20.34 4.03
CA ARG A 5 -19.14 -19.20 3.10
C ARG A 5 -17.91 -18.29 3.26
N LEU A 6 -17.47 -18.05 4.49
CA LEU A 6 -16.27 -17.24 4.77
C LEU A 6 -15.01 -17.90 4.20
N ALA A 7 -14.90 -19.23 4.29
CA ALA A 7 -13.79 -19.98 3.69
C ALA A 7 -13.73 -19.82 2.15
N ARG A 8 -14.87 -19.76 1.45
CA ARG A 8 -14.89 -19.51 -0.01
C ARG A 8 -14.49 -18.09 -0.38
N LEU A 9 -14.78 -17.12 0.47
CA LEU A 9 -14.47 -15.71 0.22
C LEU A 9 -13.03 -15.34 0.57
N GLU A 10 -12.30 -16.19 1.28
CA GLU A 10 -10.94 -15.87 1.74
C GLU A 10 -9.97 -15.62 0.59
N ALA A 11 -10.02 -16.44 -0.47
CA ALA A 11 -9.20 -16.25 -1.66
C ALA A 11 -9.49 -14.91 -2.39
N PRO A 12 -10.73 -14.58 -2.78
CA PRO A 12 -11.01 -13.29 -3.42
C PRO A 12 -10.76 -12.10 -2.49
N LEU A 13 -10.98 -12.23 -1.17
CA LEU A 13 -10.64 -11.19 -0.20
C LEU A 13 -9.14 -10.94 -0.11
N ARG A 14 -8.30 -11.98 -0.22
CA ARG A 14 -6.83 -11.82 -0.29
C ARG A 14 -6.39 -11.12 -1.57
N VAL A 15 -6.97 -11.51 -2.71
CA VAL A 15 -6.69 -10.87 -4.00
C VAL A 15 -7.10 -9.40 -3.96
N ALA A 16 -8.28 -9.09 -3.42
CA ALA A 16 -8.76 -7.73 -3.24
C ALA A 16 -7.87 -6.93 -2.28
N ALA A 17 -7.44 -7.52 -1.16
CA ALA A 17 -6.49 -6.89 -0.24
C ALA A 17 -5.16 -6.56 -0.93
N ALA A 18 -4.64 -7.50 -1.73
CA ALA A 18 -3.41 -7.29 -2.47
C ALA A 18 -3.57 -6.17 -3.51
N LEU A 19 -4.60 -6.19 -4.35
CA LEU A 19 -4.82 -5.18 -5.39
C LEU A 19 -5.14 -3.79 -4.81
N VAL A 20 -6.17 -3.73 -3.97
CA VAL A 20 -6.76 -2.46 -3.53
C VAL A 20 -6.08 -1.94 -2.28
N GLY A 21 -5.75 -2.82 -1.33
CA GLY A 21 -5.14 -2.42 -0.05
C GLY A 21 -3.71 -1.91 -0.20
N THR A 22 -2.97 -2.35 -1.21
CA THR A 22 -1.58 -1.91 -1.44
C THR A 22 -1.46 -0.63 -2.24
N LEU A 23 -2.51 -0.22 -2.97
CA LEU A 23 -2.54 1.02 -3.74
C LEU A 23 -2.26 2.27 -2.87
N PRO A 24 -2.97 2.50 -1.74
CA PRO A 24 -2.68 3.65 -0.88
C PRO A 24 -1.27 3.57 -0.27
N VAL A 25 -0.76 2.38 0.02
CA VAL A 25 0.62 2.18 0.50
C VAL A 25 1.63 2.65 -0.56
N ALA A 26 1.42 2.27 -1.82
CA ALA A 26 2.29 2.66 -2.93
C ALA A 26 2.28 4.18 -3.19
N VAL A 27 1.10 4.80 -3.14
CA VAL A 27 0.96 6.26 -3.33
C VAL A 27 1.63 7.01 -2.18
N LEU A 28 1.34 6.67 -0.93
CA LEU A 28 1.92 7.40 0.20
C LEU A 28 3.43 7.17 0.32
N SER A 29 3.92 5.97 0.01
CA SER A 29 5.37 5.71 -0.01
C SER A 29 6.08 6.48 -1.13
N SER A 30 5.47 6.61 -2.31
CA SER A 30 6.07 7.43 -3.39
C SER A 30 6.11 8.92 -3.03
N VAL A 31 5.08 9.42 -2.34
CA VAL A 31 5.05 10.80 -1.81
C VAL A 31 6.13 11.00 -0.76
N CYS A 32 6.28 10.07 0.20
CA CYS A 32 7.35 10.11 1.19
C CYS A 32 8.73 10.16 0.52
N LEU A 33 8.96 9.31 -0.47
CA LEU A 33 10.23 9.30 -1.22
C LEU A 33 10.45 10.61 -1.97
N ALA A 34 9.45 11.13 -2.66
CA ALA A 34 9.56 12.40 -3.39
C ALA A 34 9.88 13.59 -2.46
N ARG A 35 9.41 13.56 -1.21
CA ARG A 35 9.67 14.61 -0.20
C ARG A 35 11.10 14.62 0.32
N VAL A 36 11.71 13.44 0.50
CA VAL A 36 13.05 13.33 1.10
C VAL A 36 14.19 13.51 0.11
N VAL A 37 13.93 13.43 -1.19
CA VAL A 37 14.98 13.53 -2.21
C VAL A 37 15.30 15.01 -2.52
N PRO A 38 16.59 15.41 -2.55
CA PRO A 38 17.02 16.78 -2.84
C PRO A 38 16.98 17.08 -4.36
N LEU A 39 15.78 17.01 -4.94
CA LEU A 39 15.52 17.36 -6.34
C LEU A 39 14.71 18.66 -6.44
N SER A 40 14.71 19.27 -7.63
CA SER A 40 13.80 20.36 -7.96
C SER A 40 12.34 19.92 -7.85
N GLU A 41 11.44 20.87 -7.59
CA GLU A 41 10.02 20.57 -7.35
C GLU A 41 9.36 19.80 -8.50
N GLY A 42 9.68 20.15 -9.75
CA GLY A 42 9.22 19.41 -10.93
C GLY A 42 9.74 17.97 -10.98
N ALA A 43 11.01 17.76 -10.67
CA ALA A 43 11.62 16.43 -10.68
C ALA A 43 11.10 15.53 -9.54
N ARG A 44 10.76 16.11 -8.38
CA ARG A 44 10.10 15.37 -7.28
C ARG A 44 8.73 14.84 -7.70
N GLY A 45 7.93 15.66 -8.40
CA GLY A 45 6.63 15.25 -8.92
C GLY A 45 6.74 14.09 -9.91
N THR A 46 7.67 14.19 -10.87
CA THR A 46 7.93 13.11 -11.84
C THR A 46 8.38 11.83 -11.14
N LEU A 47 9.34 11.91 -10.20
CA LEU A 47 9.82 10.75 -9.45
C LEU A 47 8.70 10.10 -8.64
N GLY A 48 7.90 10.89 -7.92
CA GLY A 48 6.77 10.40 -7.14
C GLY A 48 5.76 9.64 -8.00
N PHE A 49 5.40 10.19 -9.17
CA PHE A 49 4.48 9.56 -10.11
C PHE A 49 5.06 8.28 -10.72
N SER A 50 6.31 8.32 -11.20
CA SER A 50 6.98 7.17 -11.82
C SER A 50 7.17 5.98 -10.87
N LEU A 51 7.25 6.22 -9.56
CA LEU A 51 7.44 5.18 -8.56
C LEU A 51 6.14 4.51 -8.10
N VAL A 52 4.96 5.11 -8.35
CA VAL A 52 3.69 4.53 -7.86
C VAL A 52 3.48 3.12 -8.40
N VAL A 53 3.62 2.92 -9.71
CA VAL A 53 3.34 1.61 -10.34
C VAL A 53 4.34 0.53 -9.89
N PRO A 54 5.68 0.76 -9.92
CA PRO A 54 6.64 -0.21 -9.39
C PRO A 54 6.40 -0.56 -7.92
N LEU A 55 6.13 0.44 -7.06
CA LEU A 55 5.88 0.23 -5.64
C LEU A 55 4.58 -0.54 -5.41
N TRP A 56 3.55 -0.26 -6.21
CA TRP A 56 2.27 -0.97 -6.14
C TRP A 56 2.44 -2.45 -6.50
N VAL A 57 3.11 -2.75 -7.62
CA VAL A 57 3.37 -4.14 -8.03
C VAL A 57 4.21 -4.87 -6.97
N ALA A 58 5.25 -4.24 -6.43
CA ALA A 58 6.06 -4.83 -5.37
C ALA A 58 5.23 -5.13 -4.11
N ALA A 59 4.42 -4.16 -3.66
CA ALA A 59 3.55 -4.32 -2.50
C ALA A 59 2.48 -5.39 -2.72
N MET A 60 1.89 -5.47 -3.93
CA MET A 60 0.96 -6.54 -4.32
C MET A 60 1.60 -7.92 -4.21
N CYS A 61 2.80 -8.10 -4.78
CA CYS A 61 3.55 -9.35 -4.69
C CYS A 61 3.77 -9.79 -3.24
N VAL A 62 4.12 -8.85 -2.36
CA VAL A 62 4.29 -9.12 -0.92
C VAL A 62 2.95 -9.45 -0.25
N ALA A 63 1.87 -8.75 -0.58
CA ALA A 63 0.55 -8.98 -0.01
C ALA A 63 0.00 -10.38 -0.37
N PHE A 64 0.34 -10.92 -1.55
CA PHE A 64 -0.04 -12.30 -1.92
C PHE A 64 0.57 -13.36 -0.99
N LEU A 65 1.71 -13.08 -0.34
CA LEU A 65 2.35 -13.97 0.62
C LEU A 65 1.61 -14.06 1.97
N ALA A 66 0.64 -13.18 2.23
CA ALA A 66 -0.07 -13.16 3.51
C ALA A 66 -0.94 -14.41 3.70
N ARG A 67 -0.77 -15.14 4.82
CA ARG A 67 -1.46 -16.43 5.06
C ARG A 67 -3.00 -16.36 5.05
N ASN A 68 -3.58 -15.22 5.41
CA ASN A 68 -5.03 -15.00 5.47
C ASN A 68 -5.40 -13.56 5.07
N ALA A 69 -6.66 -13.36 4.67
CA ALA A 69 -7.16 -12.06 4.21
C ALA A 69 -7.09 -10.97 5.30
N ALA A 70 -7.43 -11.34 6.54
CA ALA A 70 -7.46 -10.40 7.66
C ALA A 70 -6.08 -9.78 7.92
N ARG A 71 -5.00 -10.58 7.85
CA ARG A 71 -3.64 -10.10 8.02
C ARG A 71 -3.19 -9.23 6.84
N ALA A 72 -3.57 -9.57 5.61
CA ALA A 72 -3.28 -8.75 4.44
C ALA A 72 -3.90 -7.34 4.58
N TRP A 73 -5.19 -7.28 4.92
CA TRP A 73 -5.89 -6.01 5.17
C TRP A 73 -5.31 -5.25 6.36
N GLY A 74 -5.07 -5.93 7.49
CA GLY A 74 -4.52 -5.32 8.69
C GLY A 74 -3.14 -4.68 8.45
N VAL A 75 -2.26 -5.36 7.72
CA VAL A 75 -0.94 -4.82 7.36
C VAL A 75 -1.07 -3.64 6.40
N CYS A 76 -1.92 -3.74 5.36
CA CYS A 76 -2.16 -2.62 4.44
C CYS A 76 -2.70 -1.39 5.16
N ALA A 77 -3.67 -1.58 6.07
CA ALA A 77 -4.26 -0.50 6.86
C ALA A 77 -3.23 0.13 7.81
N ALA A 78 -2.43 -0.69 8.51
CA ALA A 78 -1.39 -0.20 9.41
C ALA A 78 -0.30 0.59 8.67
N LEU A 79 0.18 0.08 7.54
CA LEU A 79 1.16 0.78 6.71
C LEU A 79 0.60 2.07 6.12
N THR A 80 -0.65 2.04 5.63
CA THR A 80 -1.33 3.23 5.11
C THR A 80 -1.45 4.29 6.20
N ALA A 81 -1.88 3.90 7.41
CA ALA A 81 -2.01 4.82 8.54
C ALA A 81 -0.65 5.41 8.95
N ALA A 82 0.40 4.59 9.04
CA ALA A 82 1.74 5.04 9.37
C ALA A 82 2.30 6.02 8.32
N LEU A 83 2.17 5.69 7.04
CA LEU A 83 2.62 6.55 5.95
C LEU A 83 1.80 7.85 5.88
N ALA A 84 0.49 7.78 6.09
CA ALA A 84 -0.36 8.98 6.13
C ALA A 84 0.04 9.88 7.31
N ALA A 85 0.33 9.32 8.48
CA ALA A 85 0.82 10.08 9.62
C ALA A 85 2.15 10.78 9.31
N ILE A 86 3.04 10.15 8.54
CA ILE A 86 4.29 10.78 8.08
C ILE A 86 4.00 11.90 7.09
N VAL A 87 3.19 11.64 6.06
CA VAL A 87 2.90 12.62 4.99
C VAL A 87 2.18 13.87 5.51
N TYR A 88 1.25 13.70 6.46
CA TYR A 88 0.38 14.79 6.92
C TYR A 88 0.74 15.31 8.32
N GLY A 89 1.46 14.53 9.12
CA GLY A 89 1.82 14.89 10.50
C GLY A 89 3.25 15.39 10.67
N ALA A 90 4.17 15.09 9.74
CA ALA A 90 5.55 15.58 9.81
C ALA A 90 5.69 16.88 9.00
N PRO A 91 6.23 17.96 9.59
CA PRO A 91 6.71 19.10 8.82
C PRO A 91 8.02 18.70 8.13
N LEU A 92 7.92 18.10 6.95
CA LEU A 92 9.04 17.75 6.06
C LEU A 92 9.23 18.81 4.98
#